data_AF-A0A1H6DSK6-F1
#
_entry.id   AF-A0A1H6DSK6-F1
#
_cell.length_a   1.000
_cell.length_b   1.000
_cell.length_c   1.000
_cell.angle_alpha   90.00
_cell.angle_beta   90.00
_cell.angle_gamma   90.00
#
_symmetry.space_group_name_H-M   'P 1'
#
loop_
_entity.id
_entity.type
_entity.pdbx_description
1 polymer ?
#
loop_
_entity_poly.entity_id
_entity_poly.type
_entity_poly.pdbx_seq_one_letter_code
_entity_poly.pdbx_strand_id
1 'polypeptide(L)'
;MNLVGNATILRFREGATDKVWVICPGAGAHGDNLVAWGATRWSGNATPTLQSKSVSGSADSRIRKKLKEGYCEWNWVQFDSDDLRVVHIETKAIPTPEPCFWYRIDQALFPQEVTSILDSISNGLAEVETELSLSGLVKEFHSLSLVMDLQDGQNTGQLFYREPRMSVLVLFALHRAHPLLAHTSDDNNDLLPDQLNDLRSLLSDEARFGPLPEYWHPPVFKRIAAAMQCIDLSSDLSRIKTETPAAFF
;
A
#
# COMPACT_ATOMS: atom_id res chain seq x y z
N MET A 1 -5.76 -31.92 -11.67
CA MET A 1 -4.76 -31.39 -10.74
C MET A 1 -5.01 -32.02 -9.39
N ASN A 2 -4.27 -33.09 -9.15
CA ASN A 2 -4.29 -33.82 -7.90
C ASN A 2 -2.98 -33.52 -7.17
N LEU A 3 -3.06 -32.58 -6.24
CA LEU A 3 -1.90 -32.08 -5.50
C LEU A 3 -1.61 -33.03 -4.34
N VAL A 4 -0.44 -33.68 -4.39
CA VAL A 4 -0.08 -34.65 -3.36
C VAL A 4 0.46 -33.90 -2.13
N GLY A 5 -0.36 -33.82 -1.08
CA GLY A 5 -0.04 -33.06 0.15
C GLY A 5 1.20 -33.55 0.92
N ASN A 6 1.64 -34.80 0.72
CA ASN A 6 2.82 -35.38 1.37
C ASN A 6 4.02 -35.51 0.43
N ALA A 7 4.07 -34.77 -0.68
CA ALA A 7 5.20 -34.80 -1.60
C ALA A 7 6.39 -33.99 -1.07
N THR A 8 7.58 -34.59 -1.04
CA THR A 8 8.83 -33.85 -0.84
C THR A 8 9.44 -33.52 -2.19
N ILE A 9 9.63 -32.23 -2.47
CA ILE A 9 10.17 -31.72 -3.74
C ILE A 9 11.56 -31.16 -3.49
N LEU A 10 12.55 -31.71 -4.20
CA LEU A 10 13.96 -31.34 -4.08
C LEU A 10 14.48 -30.79 -5.41
N ARG A 11 15.32 -29.75 -5.35
CA ARG A 11 15.97 -29.13 -6.51
C ARG A 11 17.49 -29.22 -6.41
N PHE A 12 18.14 -29.49 -7.52
CA PHE A 12 19.59 -29.41 -7.64
C PHE A 12 19.94 -28.38 -8.71
N ARG A 13 20.81 -27.42 -8.37
CA ARG A 13 21.30 -26.40 -9.29
C ARG A 13 22.81 -26.23 -9.14
N GLU A 14 23.55 -26.56 -10.19
CA GLU A 14 25.00 -26.36 -10.25
C GLU A 14 25.41 -26.06 -11.70
N GLY A 15 26.05 -24.90 -11.93
CA GLY A 15 26.38 -24.41 -13.26
C GLY A 15 25.16 -24.35 -14.20
N ALA A 16 25.25 -25.03 -15.34
CA ALA A 16 24.14 -25.13 -16.31
C ALA A 16 23.12 -26.24 -15.97
N THR A 17 23.33 -27.00 -14.90
CA THR A 17 22.44 -28.09 -14.50
C THR A 17 21.37 -27.57 -13.56
N ASP A 18 20.10 -27.80 -13.91
CA ASP A 18 18.95 -27.51 -13.06
C ASP A 18 17.94 -28.67 -13.15
N LYS A 19 17.78 -29.40 -12.04
CA LYS A 19 17.04 -30.66 -11.96
C LYS A 19 16.09 -30.65 -10.78
N VAL A 20 14.98 -31.34 -10.93
CA VAL A 20 14.02 -31.59 -9.86
C VAL A 20 13.89 -33.08 -9.60
N TRP A 21 13.67 -33.41 -8.34
CA TRP A 21 13.42 -34.75 -7.87
C TRP A 21 12.30 -34.68 -6.83
N VAL A 22 11.27 -35.49 -7.00
CA VAL A 22 10.08 -35.52 -6.15
C VAL A 22 9.90 -36.93 -5.62
N ILE A 23 9.49 -37.04 -4.36
CA ILE A 23 9.01 -38.29 -3.78
C ILE A 23 7.67 -38.10 -3.09
N CYS A 24 6.73 -38.97 -3.40
CA CYS A 24 5.40 -39.02 -2.80
C CYS A 24 5.26 -40.38 -2.09
N PRO A 25 5.41 -40.42 -0.75
CA PRO A 25 5.30 -41.65 0.01
C PRO A 25 3.91 -42.29 -0.12
N GLY A 26 3.85 -43.60 -0.34
CA GLY A 26 2.59 -44.35 -0.44
C GLY A 26 1.75 -44.11 -1.71
N ALA A 27 2.20 -43.24 -2.62
CA ALA A 27 1.47 -42.88 -3.84
C ALA A 27 1.82 -43.75 -5.07
N GLY A 28 2.72 -44.72 -4.91
CA GLY A 28 3.11 -45.70 -5.93
C GLY A 28 2.25 -46.97 -5.90
N ALA A 29 2.57 -47.90 -6.80
CA ALA A 29 1.88 -49.20 -6.86
C ALA A 29 2.03 -49.96 -5.53
N HIS A 30 0.94 -50.57 -5.05
CA HIS A 30 0.93 -51.36 -3.81
C HIS A 30 1.40 -50.61 -2.54
N GLY A 31 1.28 -49.27 -2.52
CA GLY A 31 1.72 -48.46 -1.37
C GLY A 31 3.21 -48.15 -1.36
N ASP A 32 3.93 -48.42 -2.46
CA ASP A 32 5.30 -47.95 -2.66
C ASP A 32 5.35 -46.42 -2.77
N ASN A 33 6.56 -45.85 -2.75
CA ASN A 33 6.74 -44.42 -2.99
C ASN A 33 6.73 -44.15 -4.49
N LEU A 34 5.99 -43.14 -4.93
CA LEU A 34 6.14 -42.60 -6.28
C LEU A 34 7.33 -41.63 -6.29
N VAL A 35 8.28 -41.86 -7.18
CA VAL A 35 9.42 -40.95 -7.40
C VAL A 35 9.36 -40.39 -8.80
N ALA A 36 9.44 -39.07 -8.92
CA ALA A 36 9.48 -38.37 -10.21
C ALA A 36 10.75 -37.51 -10.34
N TRP A 37 11.31 -37.36 -11.53
CA TRP A 37 12.51 -36.56 -11.76
C TRP A 37 12.61 -36.04 -13.19
N GLY A 38 13.36 -34.94 -13.35
CA GLY A 38 13.58 -34.35 -14.67
C GLY A 38 14.32 -33.02 -14.59
N ALA A 39 14.45 -32.39 -15.74
CA ALA A 39 14.94 -31.02 -15.82
C ALA A 39 13.87 -30.05 -15.32
N THR A 40 14.28 -28.95 -14.69
CA THR A 40 13.34 -27.91 -14.24
C THR A 40 12.95 -26.93 -15.32
N ARG A 41 13.49 -27.01 -16.56
CA ARG A 41 13.32 -26.01 -17.64
C ARG A 41 11.89 -25.45 -17.69
N TRP A 42 11.72 -24.27 -17.09
CA TRP A 42 10.40 -23.67 -16.86
C TRP A 42 9.87 -23.12 -18.17
N SER A 43 8.67 -23.54 -18.55
CA SER A 43 7.87 -22.89 -19.59
C SER A 43 6.64 -22.25 -18.93
N GLY A 44 6.83 -21.11 -18.26
CA GLY A 44 5.76 -20.45 -17.50
C GLY A 44 5.71 -20.90 -16.03
N ASN A 45 4.57 -21.42 -15.57
CA ASN A 45 4.29 -21.72 -14.16
C ASN A 45 4.48 -23.20 -13.76
N ALA A 46 5.03 -24.04 -14.63
CA ALA A 46 5.22 -25.47 -14.39
C ALA A 46 6.47 -26.03 -15.08
N THR A 47 6.98 -27.16 -14.55
CA THR A 47 7.98 -27.97 -15.23
C THR A 47 7.36 -28.75 -16.39
N PRO A 48 8.17 -29.25 -17.35
CA PRO A 48 7.75 -30.30 -18.26
C PRO A 48 7.32 -31.55 -17.45
N THR A 49 6.55 -32.43 -18.10
CA THR A 49 6.20 -33.73 -17.52
C THR A 49 7.46 -34.51 -17.15
N LEU A 50 7.54 -34.92 -15.89
CA LEU A 50 8.67 -35.61 -15.30
C LEU A 50 8.62 -37.11 -15.61
N GLN A 51 9.79 -37.74 -15.62
CA GLN A 51 9.87 -39.20 -15.59
C GLN A 51 9.46 -39.68 -14.20
N SER A 52 8.81 -40.84 -14.08
CA SER A 52 8.39 -41.37 -12.79
C SER A 52 8.54 -42.89 -12.68
N LYS A 53 8.61 -43.38 -11.43
CA LYS A 53 8.58 -44.82 -11.10
C LYS A 53 8.12 -45.06 -9.66
N SER A 54 7.52 -46.22 -9.41
CA SER A 54 7.28 -46.74 -8.06
C SER A 54 8.55 -47.33 -7.47
N VAL A 55 8.86 -47.01 -6.22
CA VAL A 55 10.02 -47.57 -5.50
C VAL A 55 9.66 -47.98 -4.08
N SER A 56 10.09 -49.18 -3.71
CA SER A 56 10.00 -49.68 -2.35
C SER A 56 11.09 -49.10 -1.44
N GLY A 57 10.91 -49.29 -0.13
CA GLY A 57 11.83 -48.87 0.92
C GLY A 57 11.52 -47.48 1.51
N SER A 58 12.39 -47.02 2.42
CA SER A 58 12.19 -45.79 3.19
C SER A 58 12.34 -44.52 2.33
N ALA A 59 11.33 -43.65 2.35
CA ALA A 59 11.37 -42.33 1.74
C ALA A 59 12.47 -41.44 2.36
N ASP A 60 12.57 -41.39 3.69
CA ASP A 60 13.55 -40.57 4.42
C ASP A 60 14.99 -40.92 4.08
N SER A 61 15.29 -42.20 3.85
CA SER A 61 16.62 -42.63 3.40
C SER A 61 16.96 -42.06 2.03
N ARG A 62 15.99 -42.03 1.11
CA ARG A 62 16.17 -41.48 -0.25
C ARG A 62 16.29 -39.96 -0.23
N ILE A 63 15.48 -39.28 0.59
CA ILE A 63 15.55 -37.83 0.79
C ILE A 63 16.95 -37.45 1.31
N ARG A 64 17.41 -38.07 2.39
CA ARG A 64 18.75 -37.80 2.95
C ARG A 64 19.88 -38.07 1.95
N LYS A 65 19.75 -39.11 1.12
CA LYS A 65 20.71 -39.37 0.04
C LYS A 65 20.76 -38.21 -0.96
N LYS A 66 19.61 -37.70 -1.39
CA LYS A 66 19.53 -36.58 -2.34
C LYS A 66 20.07 -35.28 -1.75
N LEU A 67 19.78 -35.00 -0.48
CA LEU A 67 20.35 -33.85 0.22
C LEU A 67 21.90 -33.91 0.27
N LYS A 68 22.47 -35.10 0.51
CA LYS A 68 23.93 -35.31 0.45
C LYS A 68 24.53 -35.16 -0.96
N GLU A 69 23.74 -35.43 -2.00
CA GLU A 69 24.11 -35.20 -3.40
C GLU A 69 24.00 -33.70 -3.80
N GLY A 70 23.66 -32.80 -2.87
CA GLY A 70 23.60 -31.35 -3.10
C GLY A 70 22.21 -30.83 -3.49
N TYR A 71 21.17 -31.66 -3.42
CA TYR A 71 19.80 -31.17 -3.58
C TYR A 71 19.37 -30.36 -2.35
N CYS A 72 18.52 -29.35 -2.56
CA CYS A 72 17.84 -28.61 -1.50
C CYS A 72 16.32 -28.75 -1.61
N GLU A 73 15.62 -28.59 -0.49
CA GLU A 73 14.15 -28.57 -0.48
C GLU A 73 13.61 -27.36 -1.23
N TRP A 74 12.52 -27.57 -1.97
CA TRP A 74 11.90 -26.55 -2.79
C TRP A 74 10.46 -26.32 -2.37
N ASN A 75 10.27 -25.29 -1.54
CA ASN A 75 9.07 -25.13 -0.73
C ASN A 75 7.97 -24.27 -1.37
N TRP A 76 8.23 -23.63 -2.51
CA TRP A 76 7.29 -22.72 -3.21
C TRP A 76 6.63 -23.37 -4.42
N VAL A 77 6.56 -24.70 -4.42
CA VAL A 77 6.07 -25.52 -5.52
C VAL A 77 5.27 -26.69 -4.98
N GLN A 78 4.37 -27.22 -5.80
CA GLN A 78 3.61 -28.44 -5.52
C GLN A 78 3.78 -29.44 -6.65
N PHE A 79 3.51 -30.71 -6.37
CA PHE A 79 3.55 -31.78 -7.36
C PHE A 79 2.13 -32.15 -7.76
N ASP A 80 1.83 -31.99 -9.05
CA ASP A 80 0.61 -32.50 -9.67
C ASP A 80 0.87 -33.94 -10.15
N SER A 81 0.24 -34.91 -9.48
CA SER A 81 0.43 -36.32 -9.81
C SER A 81 -0.31 -36.76 -11.08
N ASP A 82 -1.32 -36.00 -11.52
CA ASP A 82 -2.07 -36.33 -12.75
C ASP A 82 -1.18 -36.10 -13.98
N ASP A 83 -0.48 -34.96 -14.00
CA ASP A 83 0.36 -34.53 -15.11
C ASP A 83 1.86 -34.84 -14.92
N LEU A 84 2.22 -35.37 -13.74
CA LEU A 84 3.58 -35.61 -13.27
C LEU A 84 4.46 -34.36 -13.43
N ARG A 85 3.98 -33.22 -12.93
CA ARG A 85 4.67 -31.92 -13.06
C ARG A 85 4.84 -31.28 -11.70
N VAL A 86 5.89 -30.46 -11.58
CA VAL A 86 6.03 -29.53 -10.47
C VAL A 86 5.50 -28.18 -10.91
N VAL A 87 4.51 -27.67 -10.20
CA VAL A 87 3.84 -26.40 -10.46
C VAL A 87 4.23 -25.40 -9.39
N HIS A 88 4.36 -24.12 -9.74
CA HIS A 88 4.41 -23.10 -8.70
C HIS A 88 3.15 -23.19 -7.86
N ILE A 89 3.32 -23.09 -6.54
CA ILE A 89 2.20 -22.69 -5.70
C ILE A 89 1.90 -21.28 -6.20
N GLU A 90 0.78 -21.11 -6.91
CA GLU A 90 0.18 -19.78 -7.01
C GLU A 90 -0.04 -19.36 -5.56
N THR A 91 0.90 -18.59 -5.02
CA THR A 91 0.58 -17.74 -3.89
C THR A 91 -0.67 -17.02 -4.35
N LYS A 92 -1.83 -17.37 -3.75
CA LYS A 92 -2.94 -16.43 -3.66
C LYS A 92 -2.27 -15.10 -3.47
N ALA A 93 -2.43 -14.18 -4.43
CA ALA A 93 -1.83 -12.87 -4.34
C ALA A 93 -2.04 -12.44 -2.90
N ILE A 94 -0.94 -12.27 -2.15
CA ILE A 94 -1.03 -11.61 -0.85
C ILE A 94 -1.81 -10.35 -1.23
N PRO A 95 -3.01 -10.10 -0.67
CA PRO A 95 -3.75 -8.91 -1.03
C PRO A 95 -2.74 -7.80 -0.86
N THR A 96 -2.39 -7.12 -1.95
CA THR A 96 -1.44 -6.01 -1.87
C THR A 96 -2.03 -5.13 -0.78
N PRO A 97 -1.30 -4.85 0.32
CA PRO A 97 -1.84 -4.05 1.39
C PRO A 97 -2.43 -2.81 0.76
N GLU A 98 -3.67 -2.51 1.15
CA GLU A 98 -4.40 -1.40 0.56
C GLU A 98 -3.56 -0.14 0.76
N PRO A 99 -3.20 0.56 -0.33
CA PRO A 99 -2.20 1.61 -0.24
C PRO A 99 -2.70 2.72 0.67
N CYS A 100 -1.83 3.17 1.58
CA CYS A 100 -2.19 4.12 2.61
C CYS A 100 -1.06 5.10 2.93
N PHE A 101 -1.42 6.20 3.60
CA PHE A 101 -0.47 7.01 4.34
C PHE A 101 -0.47 6.58 5.80
N TRP A 102 0.71 6.39 6.35
CA TRP A 102 0.93 6.28 7.78
C TRP A 102 1.19 7.67 8.33
N TYR A 103 0.54 8.02 9.44
CA TYR A 103 0.77 9.29 10.09
C TYR A 103 1.08 9.12 11.58
N ARG A 104 1.93 10.02 12.09
CA ARG A 104 2.21 10.20 13.50
C ARG A 104 2.23 11.68 13.85
N ILE A 105 1.42 12.04 14.82
CA ILE A 105 1.35 13.37 15.40
C ILE A 105 2.26 13.45 16.63
N ASP A 106 3.02 14.54 16.75
CA ASP A 106 3.85 14.80 17.92
C ASP A 106 2.97 15.01 19.17
N GLN A 107 3.20 14.16 20.18
CA GLN A 107 2.49 14.20 21.45
C GLN A 107 2.73 15.49 22.22
N ALA A 108 3.86 16.16 22.03
CA ALA A 108 4.18 17.40 22.74
C ALA A 108 3.26 18.57 22.34
N LEU A 109 2.71 18.52 21.13
CA LEU A 109 1.83 19.53 20.55
C LEU A 109 0.36 19.08 20.53
N PHE A 110 0.08 17.87 21.00
CA PHE A 110 -1.23 17.26 21.10
C PHE A 110 -1.80 17.42 22.53
N PRO A 111 -3.12 17.63 22.73
CA PRO A 111 -4.18 17.77 21.73
C PRO A 111 -4.45 19.22 21.29
N GLN A 112 -3.98 20.22 22.04
CA GLN A 112 -4.46 21.60 21.91
C GLN A 112 -4.22 22.21 20.52
N GLU A 113 -3.02 22.04 19.96
CA GLU A 113 -2.67 22.60 18.66
C GLU A 113 -3.49 21.94 17.54
N VAL A 114 -3.63 20.61 17.59
CA VAL A 114 -4.42 19.85 16.62
C VAL A 114 -5.89 20.28 16.66
N THR A 115 -6.49 20.37 17.85
CA THR A 115 -7.87 20.84 17.99
C THR A 115 -8.03 22.25 17.40
N SER A 116 -7.12 23.17 17.70
CA SER A 116 -7.16 24.54 17.16
C SER A 116 -7.05 24.58 15.63
N ILE A 117 -6.23 23.71 15.05
CA ILE A 117 -6.09 23.61 13.58
C ILE A 117 -7.39 23.06 12.97
N LEU A 118 -7.93 21.98 13.52
CA LEU A 118 -9.17 21.37 13.02
C LEU A 118 -10.36 22.32 13.12
N ASP A 119 -10.49 23.07 14.21
CA ASP A 119 -11.54 24.09 14.39
C ASP A 119 -11.39 25.22 13.36
N SER A 120 -10.16 25.68 13.14
CA SER A 120 -9.87 26.72 12.15
C SER A 120 -10.17 26.27 10.73
N ILE A 121 -9.88 25.00 10.39
CA ILE A 121 -10.25 24.40 9.11
C ILE A 121 -11.78 24.35 8.96
N SER A 122 -12.50 23.87 9.97
CA SER A 122 -13.96 23.79 9.93
C SER A 122 -14.61 25.16 9.69
N ASN A 123 -14.15 26.18 10.42
CA ASN A 123 -14.63 27.55 10.25
C ASN A 123 -14.33 28.10 8.84
N GLY A 124 -13.11 27.90 8.32
CA GLY A 124 -12.75 28.34 6.98
C GLY A 124 -13.58 27.63 5.89
N LEU A 125 -13.87 26.34 6.05
CA LEU A 125 -14.73 25.61 5.13
C LEU A 125 -16.17 26.14 5.15
N ALA A 126 -16.70 26.50 6.31
CA ALA A 126 -18.03 27.11 6.44
C ALA A 126 -18.13 28.48 5.75
N GLU A 127 -17.07 29.28 5.82
CA GLU A 127 -16.96 30.54 5.07
C GLU A 127 -16.98 30.28 3.56
N VAL A 128 -16.19 29.32 3.07
CA VAL A 128 -16.16 28.96 1.64
C VAL A 128 -17.50 28.41 1.14
N GLU A 129 -18.19 27.59 1.93
CA GLU A 129 -19.55 27.12 1.61
C GLU A 129 -20.49 28.30 1.39
N THR A 130 -20.46 29.28 2.30
CA THR A 130 -21.28 30.48 2.24
C THR A 130 -20.92 31.36 1.04
N GLU A 131 -19.63 31.64 0.83
CA GLU A 131 -19.16 32.52 -0.25
C GLU A 131 -19.42 31.93 -1.64
N LEU A 132 -19.20 30.63 -1.81
CA LEU A 132 -19.30 29.95 -3.11
C LEU A 132 -20.66 29.27 -3.33
N SER A 133 -21.59 29.39 -2.37
CA SER A 133 -22.89 28.69 -2.40
C SER A 133 -22.73 27.17 -2.58
N LEU A 134 -21.67 26.62 -1.99
CA LEU A 134 -21.43 25.18 -1.91
C LEU A 134 -22.12 24.64 -0.65
N SER A 135 -22.34 23.32 -0.60
CA SER A 135 -22.86 22.67 0.59
C SER A 135 -22.22 21.31 0.78
N GLY A 136 -21.97 20.94 2.03
CA GLY A 136 -21.51 19.61 2.40
C GLY A 136 -20.02 19.47 2.67
N LEU A 137 -19.19 20.49 2.44
CA LEU A 137 -17.77 20.50 2.79
C LEU A 137 -17.53 20.37 4.30
N VAL A 138 -18.26 21.13 5.12
CA VAL A 138 -18.11 21.05 6.59
C VAL A 138 -18.59 19.70 7.10
N LYS A 139 -19.68 19.19 6.53
CA LYS A 139 -20.21 17.86 6.84
C LYS A 139 -19.23 16.75 6.41
N GLU A 140 -18.64 16.86 5.22
CA GLU A 140 -17.62 15.95 4.70
C GLU A 140 -16.43 15.94 5.66
N PHE A 141 -15.90 17.11 6.02
CA PHE A 141 -14.79 17.27 6.95
C PHE A 141 -15.01 16.57 8.30
N HIS A 142 -16.17 16.81 8.94
CA HIS A 142 -16.48 16.16 10.22
C HIS A 142 -16.79 14.66 10.10
N SER A 143 -17.04 14.16 8.89
CA SER A 143 -17.27 12.72 8.65
C SER A 143 -15.99 11.94 8.33
N LEU A 144 -14.85 12.61 8.18
CA LEU A 144 -13.58 11.95 7.89
C LEU A 144 -13.13 11.14 9.12
N SER A 145 -12.78 9.87 8.92
CA SER A 145 -12.29 9.00 10.00
C SER A 145 -11.05 9.60 10.68
N LEU A 146 -10.13 10.16 9.90
CA LEU A 146 -8.98 10.91 10.42
C LEU A 146 -9.36 12.03 11.40
N VAL A 147 -10.39 12.82 11.08
CA VAL A 147 -10.82 13.94 11.93
C VAL A 147 -11.41 13.43 13.23
N MET A 148 -12.25 12.39 13.15
CA MET A 148 -12.83 11.76 14.34
C MET A 148 -11.74 11.16 15.25
N ASP A 149 -10.79 10.41 14.67
CA ASP A 149 -9.69 9.78 15.40
C ASP A 149 -8.82 10.83 16.13
N LEU A 150 -8.47 11.93 15.45
CA LEU A 150 -7.72 13.03 16.06
C LEU A 150 -8.50 13.72 17.19
N GLN A 151 -9.81 13.92 17.03
CA GLN A 151 -10.67 14.48 18.08
C GLN A 151 -10.79 13.56 19.30
N ASP A 152 -10.78 12.24 19.08
CA ASP A 152 -10.82 11.22 20.14
C ASP A 152 -9.46 11.01 20.84
N GLY A 153 -8.42 11.73 20.42
CA GLY A 153 -7.12 11.67 21.08
C GLY A 153 -6.09 10.77 20.40
N GLN A 154 -6.42 10.17 19.25
CA GLN A 154 -5.47 9.31 18.53
C GLN A 154 -4.43 10.16 17.81
N ASN A 155 -3.16 9.82 18.00
CA ASN A 155 -2.02 10.55 17.42
C ASN A 155 -1.22 9.71 16.43
N THR A 156 -1.66 8.50 16.11
CA THR A 156 -1.03 7.65 15.09
C THR A 156 -2.12 6.88 14.37
N GLY A 157 -1.98 6.70 13.06
CA GLY A 157 -2.94 5.92 12.31
C GLY A 157 -2.56 5.72 10.85
N GLN A 158 -3.53 5.22 10.10
CA GLN A 158 -3.45 4.99 8.67
C GLN A 158 -4.56 5.79 7.98
N LEU A 159 -4.25 6.29 6.79
CA LEU A 159 -5.21 6.93 5.89
C LEU A 159 -5.19 6.20 4.56
N PHE A 160 -6.23 5.42 4.26
CA PHE A 160 -6.29 4.63 3.03
C PHE A 160 -6.59 5.51 1.82
N TYR A 161 -6.06 5.19 0.64
CA TYR A 161 -6.30 5.99 -0.57
C TYR A 161 -7.76 5.97 -1.05
N ARG A 162 -8.55 4.98 -0.61
CA ARG A 162 -10.00 4.97 -0.83
C ARG A 162 -10.76 6.04 -0.03
N GLU A 163 -10.13 6.62 1.00
CA GLU A 163 -10.74 7.67 1.81
C GLU A 163 -10.81 8.99 1.03
N PRO A 164 -11.68 9.93 1.44
CA PRO A 164 -11.81 11.20 0.75
C PRO A 164 -10.49 11.96 0.68
N ARG A 165 -10.22 12.58 -0.48
CA ARG A 165 -9.04 13.43 -0.71
C ARG A 165 -8.87 14.54 0.33
N MET A 166 -9.98 14.99 0.93
CA MET A 166 -9.98 15.97 2.00
C MET A 166 -9.15 15.49 3.21
N SER A 167 -9.12 14.20 3.52
CA SER A 167 -8.29 13.66 4.61
C SER A 167 -6.80 13.88 4.36
N VAL A 168 -6.34 13.78 3.11
CA VAL A 168 -4.94 14.06 2.75
C VAL A 168 -4.62 15.55 2.93
N LEU A 169 -5.57 16.44 2.60
CA LEU A 169 -5.43 17.87 2.86
C LEU A 169 -5.35 18.18 4.37
N VAL A 170 -6.05 17.43 5.22
CA VAL A 170 -5.92 17.57 6.68
C VAL A 170 -4.51 17.18 7.16
N LEU A 171 -3.98 16.04 6.71
CA LEU A 171 -2.59 15.65 7.03
C LEU A 171 -1.58 16.69 6.53
N PHE A 172 -1.79 17.21 5.31
CA PHE A 172 -0.94 18.26 4.75
C PHE A 172 -1.02 19.56 5.57
N ALA A 173 -2.21 19.97 6.00
CA ALA A 173 -2.41 21.16 6.83
C ALA A 173 -1.71 21.02 8.19
N LEU A 174 -1.82 19.87 8.84
CA LEU A 174 -1.12 19.57 10.10
C LEU A 174 0.40 19.59 9.92
N HIS A 175 0.91 18.98 8.84
CA HIS A 175 2.34 18.98 8.52
C HIS A 175 2.87 20.40 8.26
N ARG A 176 2.11 21.21 7.51
CA ARG A 176 2.47 22.60 7.20
C ARG A 176 2.42 23.52 8.41
N ALA A 177 1.40 23.38 9.26
CA ALA A 177 1.23 24.23 10.44
C ALA A 177 2.46 24.17 11.36
N HIS A 178 3.05 22.97 11.48
CA HIS A 178 4.32 22.79 12.16
C HIS A 178 5.04 21.56 11.58
N PRO A 179 6.24 21.71 10.96
CA PRO A 179 6.92 20.61 10.26
C PRO A 179 7.20 19.36 11.13
N LEU A 180 7.27 19.53 12.46
CA LEU A 180 7.45 18.42 13.39
C LEU A 180 6.13 17.85 13.93
N LEU A 181 4.99 18.53 13.72
CA LEU A 181 3.70 18.15 14.28
C LEU A 181 3.17 16.88 13.65
N ALA A 182 3.18 16.75 12.32
CA ALA A 182 2.70 15.56 11.64
C ALA A 182 3.80 14.97 10.75
N HIS A 183 4.20 13.74 11.05
CA HIS A 183 5.06 12.94 10.18
C HIS A 183 4.17 12.01 9.38
N THR A 184 4.21 12.13 8.06
CA THR A 184 3.35 11.36 7.13
C THR A 184 4.21 10.71 6.06
N SER A 185 4.05 9.40 5.86
CA SER A 185 4.74 8.63 4.82
C SER A 185 3.81 7.61 4.18
N ASP A 186 4.01 7.31 2.90
CA ASP A 186 3.32 6.19 2.26
C ASP A 186 3.98 4.83 2.57
N ASP A 187 3.47 3.75 1.97
CA ASP A 187 4.02 2.39 2.14
C ASP A 187 5.43 2.19 1.58
N ASN A 188 5.93 3.11 0.74
CA ASN A 188 7.30 3.13 0.24
C ASN A 188 8.25 3.95 1.12
N ASN A 189 7.73 4.53 2.21
CA ASN A 189 8.38 5.57 3.02
C ASN A 189 8.62 6.89 2.27
N ASP A 190 7.88 7.14 1.19
CA ASP A 190 7.89 8.44 0.55
C ASP A 190 7.08 9.43 1.39
N LEU A 191 7.67 10.58 1.68
CA LEU A 191 7.03 11.62 2.48
C LEU A 191 5.90 12.30 1.68
N LEU A 192 4.91 12.82 2.42
CA LEU A 192 3.93 13.72 1.81
C LEU A 192 4.67 14.93 1.20
N PRO A 193 4.33 15.38 -0.02
CA PRO A 193 5.00 16.53 -0.61
C PRO A 193 4.84 17.79 0.25
N ASP A 194 5.84 18.67 0.26
CA ASP A 194 5.81 19.94 1.02
C ASP A 194 5.06 21.06 0.28
N GLN A 195 4.84 20.90 -1.04
CA GLN A 195 4.20 21.92 -1.88
C GLN A 195 2.80 21.47 -2.32
N LEU A 196 1.82 22.39 -2.23
CA LEU A 196 0.44 22.12 -2.65
C LEU A 196 0.33 21.71 -4.12
N ASN A 197 1.19 22.22 -5.00
CA ASN A 197 1.17 21.86 -6.43
C ASN A 197 1.51 20.38 -6.66
N ASP A 198 2.50 19.86 -5.93
CA ASP A 198 2.90 18.46 -6.00
C ASP A 198 1.84 17.57 -5.36
N LEU A 199 1.26 18.03 -4.24
CA LEU A 199 0.11 17.37 -3.62
C LEU A 199 -1.09 17.29 -4.57
N ARG A 200 -1.38 18.36 -5.33
CA ARG A 200 -2.47 18.37 -6.29
C ARG A 200 -2.28 17.32 -7.39
N SER A 201 -1.04 17.11 -7.86
CA SER A 201 -0.72 16.06 -8.82
C SER A 201 -1.07 14.68 -8.27
N LEU A 202 -0.73 14.42 -7.01
CA LEU A 202 -1.11 13.19 -6.29
C LEU A 202 -2.64 13.04 -6.13
N LEU A 203 -3.33 14.11 -5.71
CA LEU A 203 -4.79 14.08 -5.50
C LEU A 203 -5.57 13.95 -6.81
N SER A 204 -4.95 14.24 -7.96
CA SER A 204 -5.54 14.05 -9.28
C SER A 204 -5.39 12.61 -9.81
N ASP A 205 -4.72 11.72 -9.07
CA ASP A 205 -4.61 10.31 -9.44
C ASP A 205 -5.95 9.58 -9.22
N GLU A 206 -6.72 9.44 -10.30
CA GLU A 206 -8.03 8.77 -10.27
C GLU A 206 -7.93 7.28 -9.96
N ALA A 207 -6.79 6.64 -10.23
CA ALA A 207 -6.59 5.23 -9.88
C ALA A 207 -6.50 5.03 -8.36
N ARG A 208 -6.04 6.06 -7.63
CA ARG A 208 -5.94 6.04 -6.16
C ARG A 208 -7.22 6.50 -5.48
N PHE A 209 -7.79 7.61 -5.93
CA PHE A 209 -8.86 8.32 -5.21
C PHE A 209 -10.22 8.34 -5.95
N GLY A 210 -10.33 7.66 -7.10
CA GLY A 210 -11.53 7.69 -7.95
C GLY A 210 -11.70 9.01 -8.73
N PRO A 211 -12.86 9.29 -9.32
CA PRO A 211 -13.08 10.51 -10.11
C PRO A 211 -12.93 11.80 -9.28
N LEU A 212 -12.40 12.85 -9.90
CA LEU A 212 -12.24 14.15 -9.24
C LEU A 212 -13.57 14.92 -9.20
N PRO A 213 -14.06 15.39 -8.03
CA PRO A 213 -15.29 16.19 -7.98
C PRO A 213 -15.11 17.57 -8.64
N GLU A 214 -16.19 18.19 -9.14
CA GLU A 214 -16.11 19.46 -9.87
C GLU A 214 -15.45 20.60 -9.06
N TYR A 215 -15.74 20.69 -7.76
CA TYR A 215 -15.19 21.70 -6.86
C TYR A 215 -13.68 21.54 -6.57
N TRP A 216 -13.09 20.41 -6.96
CA TRP A 216 -11.64 20.17 -6.87
C TRP A 216 -10.86 20.72 -8.08
N HIS A 217 -11.55 21.31 -9.06
CA HIS A 217 -10.89 22.07 -10.12
C HIS A 217 -10.66 23.54 -9.69
N PRO A 218 -9.57 24.19 -10.16
CA PRO A 218 -9.41 25.64 -9.98
C PRO A 218 -10.54 26.43 -10.65
N PRO A 219 -10.94 27.58 -10.09
CA PRO A 219 -10.34 28.28 -8.96
C PRO A 219 -10.80 27.79 -7.58
N VAL A 220 -11.88 27.00 -7.51
CA VAL A 220 -12.53 26.58 -6.26
C VAL A 220 -11.58 25.80 -5.35
N PHE A 221 -10.80 24.87 -5.91
CA PHE A 221 -9.81 24.12 -5.13
C PHE A 221 -8.83 25.01 -4.37
N LYS A 222 -8.37 26.13 -4.95
CA LYS A 222 -7.44 27.04 -4.24
C LYS A 222 -8.10 27.71 -3.05
N ARG A 223 -9.40 28.04 -3.15
CA ARG A 223 -10.18 28.61 -2.03
C ARG A 223 -10.34 27.58 -0.92
N ILE A 224 -10.69 26.34 -1.26
CA ILE A 224 -10.78 25.23 -0.30
C ILE A 224 -9.42 24.97 0.36
N ALA A 225 -8.33 24.86 -0.42
CA ALA A 225 -7.00 24.63 0.11
C ALA A 225 -6.54 25.76 1.05
N ALA A 226 -6.89 27.01 0.76
CA ALA A 226 -6.60 28.13 1.65
C ALA A 226 -7.45 28.09 2.94
N ALA A 227 -8.74 27.77 2.84
CA ALA A 227 -9.60 27.55 4.00
C ALA A 227 -9.13 26.40 4.89
N MET A 228 -8.55 25.36 4.29
CA MET A 228 -7.93 24.25 5.00
C MET A 228 -6.49 24.56 5.48
N GLN A 229 -6.03 25.81 5.39
CA GLN A 229 -4.68 26.26 5.77
C GLN A 229 -3.52 25.56 5.02
N CYS A 230 -3.80 24.92 3.88
CA CYS A 230 -2.77 24.29 3.05
C CYS A 230 -1.93 25.34 2.30
N ILE A 231 -2.46 26.53 2.09
CA ILE A 231 -1.75 27.68 1.52
C ILE A 231 -2.20 28.94 2.23
N ASP A 232 -1.32 29.94 2.24
CA ASP A 232 -1.71 31.26 2.70
C ASP A 232 -2.70 31.85 1.69
N LEU A 233 -3.79 32.46 2.16
CA LEU A 233 -4.58 33.33 1.31
C LEU A 233 -3.62 34.39 0.77
N SER A 234 -3.45 34.47 -0.56
CA SER A 234 -2.74 35.58 -1.16
C SER A 234 -3.38 36.84 -0.60
N SER A 235 -2.66 37.59 0.24
CA SER A 235 -3.15 38.84 0.80
C SER A 235 -3.64 39.66 -0.37
N ASP A 236 -4.95 39.89 -0.41
CA ASP A 236 -5.61 40.63 -1.47
C ASP A 236 -4.95 42.01 -1.51
N LEU A 237 -4.02 42.23 -2.46
CA LEU A 237 -3.29 43.48 -2.64
C LEU A 237 -4.25 44.64 -2.97
N SER A 238 -5.54 44.36 -3.17
CA SER A 238 -6.62 45.32 -3.28
C SER A 238 -7.02 45.98 -1.94
N ARG A 239 -6.54 45.49 -0.79
CA ARG A 239 -6.86 46.05 0.55
C ARG A 239 -5.78 46.95 1.16
N ILE A 240 -4.64 47.20 0.51
CA ILE A 240 -3.78 48.30 0.92
C ILE A 240 -4.42 49.60 0.41
N LYS A 241 -5.34 50.16 1.21
CA LYS A 241 -5.64 51.59 1.12
C LYS A 241 -4.38 52.34 1.54
N THR A 242 -3.54 52.70 0.58
CA THR A 242 -2.49 53.70 0.77
C THR A 242 -3.16 55.07 0.92
N GLU A 243 -3.80 55.30 2.07
CA GLU A 243 -4.00 56.65 2.60
C GLU A 243 -2.80 56.97 3.48
N THR A 244 -1.64 57.11 2.86
CA THR A 244 -0.51 57.78 3.49
C THR A 244 0.15 58.60 2.40
N PRO A 245 0.02 59.93 2.41
CA PRO A 245 0.69 60.75 1.43
C PRO A 245 2.19 60.57 1.66
N ALA A 246 2.88 60.04 0.65
CA ALA A 246 4.33 59.92 0.67
C ALA A 246 4.92 61.32 0.88
N ALA A 247 5.52 61.54 2.05
CA ALA A 247 6.39 62.68 2.28
C ALA A 247 7.67 62.44 1.47
N PHE A 248 7.83 63.20 0.38
CA PHE A 248 9.10 63.34 -0.31
C PHE A 248 10.03 64.17 0.58
N PHE A 249 11.13 63.56 1.02
CA PHE A 249 12.35 64.26 1.45
C PHE A 249 13.45 63.96 0.44
#